data_AF-A7RFH4-F1
#
_entry.id   AF-A7RFH4-F1
#
_cell.length_a   1.000
_cell.length_b   1.000
_cell.length_c   1.000
_cell.angle_alpha   90.00
_cell.angle_beta   90.00
_cell.angle_gamma   90.00
#
_symmetry.space_group_name_H-M   'P 1'
#
loop_
_entity.id
_entity.type
_entity.pdbx_description
1 polymer ?
#
loop_
_entity_poly.entity_id
_entity_poly.type
_entity_poly.pdbx_seq_one_letter_code
_entity_poly.pdbx_strand_id
1 'polypeptide(L)' 'GTDKLYSSCGTMCPWTCTNLYDDDECPEECNRGCFCPRGMVVDRNGKCVLATRCGCKYEGKMFLVS' A
#
# COMPACT_ATOMS: atom_id res chain seq x y z
N GLY A 1 -4.47 17.69 -0.49
CA GLY A 1 -3.82 16.44 -0.05
C GLY A 1 -4.73 15.32 -0.46
N THR A 2 -4.59 14.88 -1.70
CA THR A 2 -5.68 14.25 -2.47
C THR A 2 -5.11 13.18 -3.40
N ASP A 3 -4.17 12.38 -2.90
CA ASP A 3 -3.44 11.39 -3.71
C ASP A 3 -4.18 10.04 -3.83
N LYS A 4 -5.43 9.97 -3.35
CA LYS A 4 -6.30 8.79 -3.42
C LYS A 4 -7.39 9.02 -4.45
N LEU A 5 -7.66 8.01 -5.27
CA LEU A 5 -8.67 8.03 -6.31
C LEU A 5 -9.88 7.19 -5.88
N TYR A 6 -11.07 7.72 -6.12
CA TYR A 6 -12.29 6.97 -5.90
C TYR A 6 -12.38 5.80 -6.89
N SER A 7 -12.77 4.63 -6.38
CA SER A 7 -13.16 3.47 -7.19
C SER A 7 -14.44 2.86 -6.62
N SER A 8 -15.32 2.40 -7.50
CA SER A 8 -16.49 1.59 -7.13
C SER A 8 -16.13 0.15 -6.76
N CYS A 9 -14.90 -0.26 -7.04
CA CYS A 9 -14.37 -1.59 -6.75
C CYS A 9 -12.85 -1.46 -6.57
N GLY A 10 -12.39 -1.44 -5.32
CA GLY A 10 -10.97 -1.45 -4.97
C GLY A 10 -10.67 -2.51 -3.91
N THR A 11 -9.38 -2.82 -3.77
CA THR A 11 -8.88 -3.84 -2.84
C THR A 11 -9.40 -3.63 -1.42
N MET A 12 -9.78 -4.73 -0.75
CA MET A 12 -10.11 -4.71 0.68
C MET A 12 -8.86 -4.70 1.57
N CYS A 13 -7.71 -5.12 1.05
CA CYS A 13 -6.42 -5.08 1.74
C CYS A 13 -5.52 -4.07 1.04
N PRO A 14 -5.50 -2.80 1.50
CA PRO A 14 -4.60 -1.81 0.95
C PRO A 14 -3.15 -2.17 1.28
N TRP A 15 -2.29 -2.20 0.27
CA TRP A 15 -0.85 -2.31 0.45
C TRP A 15 -0.30 -1.06 1.14
N THR A 16 0.53 -1.28 2.14
CA THR A 16 1.23 -0.27 2.93
C THR A 16 2.72 -0.55 2.90
N CYS A 17 3.55 0.42 3.30
CA CYS A 17 4.98 0.17 3.42
C CYS A 17 5.34 -0.96 4.41
N THR A 18 4.45 -1.33 5.33
CA THR A 18 4.74 -2.34 6.36
C THR A 18 4.38 -3.76 5.94
N ASN A 19 3.39 -3.93 5.05
CA ASN A 19 2.92 -5.24 4.59
C ASN A 19 3.31 -5.56 3.13
N LEU A 20 4.05 -4.68 2.46
CA LEU A 20 4.43 -4.82 1.05
C LEU A 20 5.20 -6.12 0.72
N TYR A 21 5.88 -6.69 1.72
CA TYR A 21 6.71 -7.89 1.59
C TYR A 21 6.19 -9.06 2.44
N ASP A 22 4.94 -8.97 2.88
CA ASP A 22 4.27 -10.05 3.61
C ASP A 22 3.52 -10.92 2.61
N ASP A 23 3.50 -12.23 2.84
CA ASP A 23 2.78 -13.21 2.00
C ASP A 23 1.29 -13.29 2.40
N ASP A 24 0.65 -12.14 2.59
CA ASP A 24 -0.77 -12.07 2.94
C ASP A 24 -1.63 -12.30 1.70
N GLU A 25 -2.51 -13.32 1.75
CA GLU A 25 -3.55 -13.49 0.76
C GLU A 25 -4.62 -12.40 0.93
N CYS A 26 -4.87 -11.62 -0.14
CA CYS A 26 -5.97 -10.66 -0.16
C CYS A 26 -7.18 -11.24 -0.92
N PRO A 27 -8.40 -11.13 -0.37
CA PRO A 27 -9.61 -11.59 -1.06
C PRO A 27 -9.83 -10.86 -2.40
N GLU A 28 -10.44 -11.56 -3.36
CA GLU A 28 -10.80 -10.97 -4.67
C GLU A 28 -12.01 -10.04 -4.58
N GLU A 29 -12.81 -10.15 -3.51
CA GLU A 29 -13.91 -9.23 -3.23
C GLU A 29 -13.39 -7.80 -3.10
N CYS A 30 -14.17 -6.85 -3.61
CA CYS A 30 -13.80 -5.44 -3.61
C CYS A 30 -14.88 -4.57 -2.96
N ASN A 31 -14.46 -3.40 -2.49
CA ASN A 31 -15.36 -2.41 -1.89
C ASN A 31 -15.27 -1.04 -2.58
N ARG A 32 -16.31 -0.23 -2.40
CA ARG A 32 -16.35 1.18 -2.85
C ARG A 32 -15.53 2.04 -1.90
N GLY A 33 -14.68 2.92 -2.41
CA GLY A 33 -13.86 3.78 -1.56
C GLY A 33 -12.82 4.58 -2.33
N CYS A 34 -11.92 5.22 -1.57
CA CYS A 34 -10.77 5.94 -2.12
C CYS A 34 -9.48 5.16 -1.87
N PHE A 35 -8.75 4.85 -2.93
CA PHE A 35 -7.59 3.97 -2.92
C PHE A 35 -6.36 4.67 -3.47
N CYS A 36 -5.17 4.20 -3.12
CA CYS A 36 -3.97 4.67 -3.79
C CYS A 36 -3.99 4.25 -5.28
N PRO A 37 -3.49 5.11 -6.18
CA PRO A 37 -3.29 4.75 -7.58
C PRO A 37 -2.46 3.48 -7.73
N ARG A 38 -2.63 2.78 -8.86
CA ARG A 38 -1.89 1.55 -9.16
C ARG A 38 -0.38 1.79 -9.04
N GLY A 39 0.31 0.90 -8.34
CA GLY A 39 1.75 0.99 -8.09
C GLY A 39 2.15 1.88 -6.90
N MET A 40 1.17 2.48 -6.21
CA MET A 40 1.39 3.23 -4.98
C MET A 40 0.83 2.49 -3.77
N VAL A 41 1.46 2.74 -2.63
CA VAL A 41 1.14 2.11 -1.34
C VAL A 41 1.01 3.20 -0.28
N VAL A 42 0.33 2.86 0.82
CA VAL A 42 0.12 3.80 1.93
C VAL A 42 1.37 3.83 2.82
N ASP A 43 1.95 5.01 3.01
CA ASP A 43 3.04 5.22 3.97
C ASP A 43 2.51 5.28 5.42
N ARG A 44 3.42 5.35 6.39
CA ARG A 44 3.06 5.49 7.82
C ARG A 44 2.26 6.75 8.16
N ASN A 45 2.23 7.75 7.26
CA ASN A 45 1.51 9.01 7.43
C ASN A 45 0.17 9.01 6.68
N GLY A 46 -0.24 7.88 6.08
CA GLY A 46 -1.48 7.76 5.33
C GLY A 46 -1.42 8.30 3.89
N LYS A 47 -0.23 8.66 3.38
CA LYS A 47 -0.02 9.18 2.02
C LYS A 47 0.27 8.07 1.03
N CYS A 48 -0.13 8.26 -0.22
CA CYS A 48 0.23 7.35 -1.29
C CYS A 48 1.64 7.68 -1.78
N VAL A 49 2.54 6.70 -1.69
CA VAL A 49 3.93 6.78 -2.15
C VAL A 49 4.22 5.62 -3.10
N LEU A 50 5.23 5.76 -3.95
CA LEU A 50 5.73 4.62 -4.73
C LEU A 50 6.27 3.56 -3.77
N ALA A 51 5.99 2.28 -4.06
CA ALA A 51 6.51 1.14 -3.28
C ALA A 51 8.04 1.21 -3.10
N THR A 52 8.77 1.70 -4.11
CA THR A 52 10.22 1.92 -4.07
C THR A 52 10.69 2.94 -3.03
N ARG A 53 9.79 3.74 -2.44
CA ARG A 53 10.10 4.71 -1.37
C ARG A 53 9.92 4.14 0.04
N CYS A 54 9.33 2.95 0.19
CA CYS A 54 9.04 2.36 1.50
C CYS A 54 10.27 1.75 2.20
N GLY A 55 11.35 1.51 1.45
CA GLY A 55 12.44 0.67 1.92
C GLY A 55 12.20 -0.80 1.65
N CYS A 56 13.10 -1.68 2.09
CA CYS A 56 12.99 -3.13 1.93
C CYS A 56 12.89 -3.85 3.27
N LYS A 57 12.25 -5.01 3.29
CA LYS A 57 12.21 -5.91 4.47
C LYS A 57 13.18 -7.06 4.22
N TYR A 58 14.14 -7.26 5.12
CA TYR A 58 15.09 -8.38 5.07
C TYR A 58 15.19 -9.02 6.45
N GLU A 59 14.94 -10.33 6.53
CA GLU A 59 14.85 -11.11 7.77
C GLU A 59 13.98 -10.44 8.86
N GLY A 60 12.80 -9.96 8.46
CA GLY A 60 11.85 -9.30 9.37
C GLY A 60 12.23 -7.88 9.79
N LYS A 61 13.38 -7.34 9.37
CA LYS A 61 13.83 -5.97 9.66
C LYS A 61 13.58 -5.05 8.47
N MET A 62 13.11 -3.85 8.75
CA MET A 62 12.80 -2.83 7.74
C MET A 62 13.99 -1.89 7.54
N PHE A 63 14.46 -1.76 6.30
CA PHE A 63 15.56 -0.88 5.90
C PHE A 63 15.00 0.26 5.06
N LEU A 64 15.03 1.47 5.59
CA LEU A 64 14.44 2.65 4.96
C LEU A 64 15.34 3.21 3.86
N VAL A 65 14.72 3.77 2.82
CA VAL A 65 15.43 4.57 1.82
C VAL A 65 15.81 5.90 2.47
N SER A 66 17.10 6.22 2.48
CA SER A 66 17.67 7.48 2.97
C SER A 66 17.41 8.65 2.04
#